data_AF-A0A916V011-F1
#
_entry.id   AF-A0A916V011-F1
#
_cell.length_a   1.000
_cell.length_b   1.000
_cell.length_c   1.000
_cell.angle_alpha   90.00
_cell.angle_beta   90.00
_cell.angle_gamma   90.00
#
_symmetry.space_group_name_H-M   'P 1'
#
loop_
_entity.id
_entity.type
_entity.pdbx_description
1 polymer ?
#
loop_
_entity_poly.entity_id
_entity_poly.type
_entity_poly.pdbx_seq_one_letter_code
_entity_poly.pdbx_strand_id
1 'polypeptide(L)'
;MEELEKEIQAKVRSALGKPSPHIPSDIQSISSIYCDIYTQATYAEQDGLTQICGLGFGKALEVLIKDYAIFENPGDSEKIKKATLAECINNIKDDSIKGSSDLARALRNDETHYIKKYNSHDTKDLKGLIQIAMTLIEQAISRKKVDAEIERIRQKMEKDRNAN
;
A
#
# COMPACT_ATOMS: atom_id res chain seq x y z
N MET A 1 -15.83 30.63 -12.47
CA MET A 1 -15.46 29.41 -13.21
C MET A 1 -15.07 28.30 -12.23
N GLU A 2 -14.03 28.47 -11.42
CA GLU A 2 -13.55 27.46 -10.45
C GLU A 2 -14.60 27.07 -9.37
N GLU A 3 -15.38 28.03 -8.89
CA GLU A 3 -16.45 27.79 -7.90
C GLU A 3 -17.59 26.93 -8.47
N LEU A 4 -17.94 27.16 -9.74
CA LEU A 4 -18.96 26.39 -10.45
C LEU A 4 -18.47 24.96 -10.73
N GLU A 5 -17.18 24.77 -11.04
CA GLU A 5 -16.59 23.45 -11.20
C GLU A 5 -16.58 22.66 -9.88
N LYS A 6 -16.24 23.30 -8.76
CA LYS A 6 -16.33 22.70 -7.42
C LYS A 6 -17.75 22.29 -7.08
N GLU A 7 -18.74 23.13 -7.42
CA GLU A 7 -20.15 22.84 -7.17
C GLU A 7 -20.68 21.70 -8.06
N ILE A 8 -20.30 21.66 -9.35
CA ILE A 8 -20.63 20.56 -10.27
C ILE A 8 -19.99 19.26 -9.77
N GLN A 9 -18.72 19.27 -9.36
CA GLN A 9 -18.07 18.09 -8.78
C GLN A 9 -18.78 17.61 -7.51
N ALA A 10 -19.19 18.53 -6.62
CA ALA A 10 -19.90 18.18 -5.41
C ALA A 10 -21.25 17.50 -5.71
N LYS A 11 -22.01 18.05 -6.68
CA LYS A 11 -23.30 17.48 -7.13
C LYS A 11 -23.13 16.12 -7.80
N VAL A 12 -22.09 15.94 -8.62
CA VAL A 12 -21.77 14.63 -9.25
C VAL A 12 -21.38 13.59 -8.20
N ARG A 13 -20.54 13.95 -7.22
CA ARG A 13 -20.16 13.07 -6.09
C ARG A 13 -21.37 12.64 -5.25
N SER A 14 -22.29 13.56 -5.02
CA SER A 14 -23.54 13.27 -4.31
C SER A 14 -24.42 12.27 -5.05
N ALA A 15 -24.36 12.22 -6.39
CA ALA A 15 -25.21 11.38 -7.22
C ALA A 15 -24.60 10.00 -7.55
N LEU A 16 -23.29 9.93 -7.77
CA LEU A 16 -22.59 8.70 -8.20
C LEU A 16 -21.81 8.00 -7.09
N GLY A 17 -21.75 8.59 -5.89
CA GLY A 17 -20.84 8.15 -4.85
C GLY A 17 -19.40 8.57 -5.13
N LYS A 18 -18.54 8.44 -4.11
CA LYS A 18 -17.11 8.76 -4.23
C LYS A 18 -16.38 7.63 -4.93
N PRO A 19 -15.48 7.92 -5.90
CA PRO A 19 -14.71 6.88 -6.54
C PRO A 19 -13.78 6.24 -5.51
N SER A 20 -13.95 4.94 -5.29
CA SER A 20 -13.06 4.13 -4.45
C SER A 20 -11.70 4.00 -5.11
N PRO A 21 -10.59 3.97 -4.34
CA PRO A 21 -9.29 3.69 -4.91
C PRO A 21 -9.25 2.27 -5.49
N HIS A 22 -8.57 2.11 -6.61
CA HIS A 22 -8.26 0.78 -7.12
C HIS A 22 -7.19 0.12 -6.24
N ILE A 23 -7.48 -1.07 -5.72
CA ILE A 23 -6.55 -1.89 -4.94
C ILE A 23 -6.51 -3.28 -5.57
N PRO A 24 -5.34 -3.79 -5.97
CA PRO A 24 -5.23 -5.11 -6.59
C PRO A 24 -5.69 -6.26 -5.68
N SER A 25 -6.22 -7.33 -6.28
CA SER A 25 -6.71 -8.50 -5.53
C SER A 25 -5.62 -9.17 -4.69
N ASP A 26 -4.38 -9.16 -5.17
CA ASP A 26 -3.25 -9.73 -4.45
C ASP A 26 -2.98 -8.99 -3.14
N ILE A 27 -3.12 -7.67 -3.16
CA ILE A 27 -3.03 -6.84 -1.96
C ILE A 27 -4.22 -7.09 -1.04
N GLN A 28 -5.44 -7.15 -1.58
CA GLN A 28 -6.65 -7.47 -0.80
C GLN A 28 -6.52 -8.82 -0.08
N SER A 29 -5.87 -9.80 -0.73
CA SER A 29 -5.70 -11.15 -0.17
C SER A 29 -4.75 -11.21 1.03
N ILE A 30 -3.81 -10.27 1.13
CA ILE A 30 -2.82 -10.24 2.23
C ILE A 30 -3.16 -9.20 3.30
N SER A 31 -3.93 -8.17 2.97
CA SER A 31 -4.16 -7.02 3.86
C SER A 31 -5.53 -6.36 3.62
N SER A 32 -6.58 -6.92 4.21
CA SER A 32 -7.92 -6.29 4.18
C SER A 32 -7.96 -4.98 4.98
N ILE A 33 -7.24 -4.91 6.10
CA ILE A 33 -7.17 -3.71 6.95
C ILE A 33 -6.51 -2.55 6.19
N TYR A 34 -5.47 -2.81 5.40
CA TYR A 34 -4.91 -1.78 4.52
C TYR A 34 -5.97 -1.24 3.55
N CYS A 35 -6.75 -2.13 2.93
CA CYS A 35 -7.76 -1.74 1.95
C CYS A 35 -8.79 -0.77 2.56
N ASP A 36 -9.25 -1.08 3.77
CA ASP A 36 -10.21 -0.25 4.50
C ASP A 36 -9.62 1.13 4.82
N ILE A 37 -8.43 1.15 5.43
CA ILE A 37 -7.79 2.40 5.87
C ILE A 37 -7.40 3.27 4.68
N TYR A 38 -6.84 2.68 3.62
CA TYR A 38 -6.44 3.42 2.42
C TYR A 38 -7.66 4.01 1.69
N THR A 39 -8.78 3.27 1.67
CA THR A 39 -10.06 3.75 1.13
C THR A 39 -10.61 4.91 1.95
N GLN A 40 -10.65 4.79 3.28
CA GLN A 40 -11.10 5.84 4.18
C GLN A 40 -10.22 7.10 4.07
N ALA A 41 -8.89 6.93 4.01
CA ALA A 41 -7.95 8.04 3.82
C ALA A 41 -8.16 8.74 2.47
N THR A 42 -8.44 7.97 1.41
CA THR A 42 -8.77 8.50 0.08
C THR A 42 -10.08 9.29 0.11
N TYR A 43 -11.11 8.83 0.81
CA TYR A 43 -12.36 9.59 0.96
C TYR A 43 -12.16 10.88 1.75
N ALA A 44 -11.37 10.83 2.83
CA ALA A 44 -11.02 12.03 3.60
C ALA A 44 -10.27 13.05 2.74
N GLU A 45 -9.32 12.60 1.91
CA GLU A 45 -8.61 13.46 0.95
C GLU A 45 -9.58 14.07 -0.07
N GLN A 46 -10.47 13.27 -0.65
CA GLN A 46 -11.48 13.75 -1.60
C GLN A 46 -12.40 14.81 -0.98
N ASP A 47 -12.70 14.72 0.31
CA ASP A 47 -13.48 15.71 1.06
C ASP A 47 -12.68 16.94 1.49
N GLY A 48 -11.39 17.00 1.19
CA GLY A 48 -10.53 18.09 1.62
C GLY A 48 -10.22 18.07 3.12
N LEU A 49 -10.37 16.93 3.80
CA LEU A 49 -10.02 16.74 5.22
C LEU A 49 -8.50 16.56 5.38
N THR A 50 -7.75 17.60 5.00
CA THR A 50 -6.29 17.59 4.87
C THR A 50 -5.54 17.31 6.17
N GLN A 51 -6.14 17.63 7.32
CA GLN A 51 -5.56 17.36 8.64
C GLN A 51 -5.65 15.88 9.06
N ILE A 52 -6.49 15.08 8.39
CA ILE A 52 -6.77 13.69 8.77
C ILE A 52 -6.30 12.70 7.72
N CYS A 53 -6.42 13.03 6.43
CA CYS A 53 -6.07 12.09 5.36
C CYS A 53 -4.58 11.68 5.40
N GLY A 54 -3.67 12.60 5.72
CA GLY A 54 -2.23 12.28 5.87
C GLY A 54 -1.95 11.25 6.96
N LEU A 55 -2.64 11.35 8.11
CA LEU A 55 -2.56 10.37 9.19
C LEU A 55 -3.11 9.00 8.74
N GLY A 56 -4.24 9.01 8.03
CA GLY A 56 -4.85 7.82 7.46
C GLY A 56 -3.91 7.10 6.48
N PHE A 57 -3.28 7.84 5.56
CA PHE A 57 -2.28 7.29 4.65
C PHE A 57 -1.05 6.75 5.39
N GLY A 58 -0.59 7.46 6.43
CA GLY A 58 0.48 6.99 7.31
C GLY A 58 0.18 5.65 7.98
N LYS A 59 -1.06 5.47 8.45
CA LYS A 59 -1.52 4.21 9.03
C LYS A 59 -1.65 3.11 7.97
N ALA A 60 -2.17 3.45 6.79
CA ALA A 60 -2.26 2.51 5.68
C ALA A 60 -0.87 1.96 5.30
N LEU A 61 0.13 2.82 5.16
CA LEU A 61 1.51 2.41 4.90
C LEU A 61 2.02 1.40 5.94
N GLU A 62 1.82 1.70 7.23
CA GLU A 62 2.31 0.83 8.29
C GLU A 62 1.68 -0.57 8.23
N VAL A 63 0.38 -0.63 8.00
CA VAL A 63 -0.36 -1.90 7.88
C VAL A 63 0.11 -2.68 6.65
N LEU A 64 0.20 -2.02 5.48
CA LEU A 64 0.65 -2.66 4.24
C LEU A 64 2.03 -3.30 4.39
N ILE A 65 2.99 -2.56 4.94
CA ILE A 65 4.37 -3.04 5.07
C ILE A 65 4.47 -4.18 6.08
N LYS A 66 3.74 -4.10 7.20
CA LYS A 66 3.73 -5.19 8.18
C LYS A 66 3.07 -6.44 7.62
N ASP A 67 1.94 -6.31 6.95
CA ASP A 67 1.23 -7.45 6.38
C ASP A 67 2.03 -8.10 5.25
N TYR A 68 2.72 -7.32 4.43
CA TYR A 68 3.68 -7.84 3.46
C TYR A 68 4.86 -8.57 4.13
N ALA A 69 5.45 -8.01 5.20
CA ALA A 69 6.52 -8.67 5.93
C ALA A 69 6.07 -10.00 6.56
N ILE A 70 4.81 -10.08 7.03
CA ILE A 70 4.18 -11.32 7.52
C ILE A 70 3.96 -12.31 6.38
N PHE A 71 3.50 -11.86 5.23
CA PHE A 71 3.37 -12.70 4.03
C PHE A 71 4.71 -13.33 3.63
N GLU A 72 5.79 -12.56 3.70
CA GLU A 72 7.15 -13.04 3.42
C GLU A 72 7.69 -14.00 4.49
N ASN A 73 7.28 -13.81 5.75
CA ASN A 73 7.80 -14.57 6.90
C ASN A 73 6.65 -14.96 7.86
N PRO A 74 5.79 -15.93 7.48
CA PRO A 74 4.58 -16.24 8.25
C PRO A 74 4.87 -16.68 9.70
N GLY A 75 6.02 -17.33 9.92
CA GLY A 75 6.46 -17.80 11.24
C GLY A 75 6.79 -16.68 12.24
N ASP A 76 7.08 -15.47 11.75
CA ASP A 76 7.46 -14.32 12.58
C ASP A 76 6.30 -13.34 12.83
N SER A 77 5.05 -13.73 12.56
CA SER A 77 3.90 -12.82 12.57
C SER A 77 3.77 -11.99 13.86
N GLU A 78 3.84 -12.62 15.03
CA GLU A 78 3.72 -11.92 16.31
C GLU A 78 4.88 -10.97 16.60
N LYS A 79 6.08 -11.32 16.12
CA LYS A 79 7.26 -10.46 16.22
C LYS A 79 7.10 -9.24 15.32
N ILE A 80 6.64 -9.42 14.08
CA ILE A 80 6.47 -8.35 13.09
C ILE A 80 5.38 -7.37 13.51
N LYS A 81 4.25 -7.84 14.08
CA LYS A 81 3.19 -6.96 14.59
C LYS A 81 3.71 -5.98 15.64
N LYS A 82 4.60 -6.45 16.52
CA LYS A 82 5.22 -5.67 17.61
C LYS A 82 6.40 -4.81 17.16
N ALA A 83 7.02 -5.13 16.04
CA ALA A 83 8.12 -4.35 15.48
C ALA A 83 7.67 -2.96 15.05
N THR A 84 8.59 -2.01 15.04
CA THR A 84 8.38 -0.69 14.48
C THR A 84 8.32 -0.74 12.95
N LEU A 85 7.65 0.24 12.32
CA LEU A 85 7.63 0.33 10.86
C LEU A 85 9.05 0.40 10.26
N ALA A 86 9.96 1.14 10.90
CA ALA A 86 11.34 1.28 10.41
C ALA A 86 12.08 -0.08 10.41
N GLU A 87 11.92 -0.89 11.46
CA GLU A 87 12.48 -2.25 11.49
C GLU A 87 11.90 -3.14 10.40
N CYS A 88 10.58 -3.10 10.19
CA CYS A 88 9.93 -3.85 9.12
C CYS A 88 10.49 -3.46 7.75
N ILE A 89 10.59 -2.16 7.45
CA ILE A 89 11.14 -1.65 6.19
C ILE A 89 12.60 -2.08 6.00
N ASN A 90 13.41 -1.99 7.06
CA ASN A 90 14.83 -2.32 6.97
C ASN A 90 15.08 -3.79 6.61
N ASN A 91 14.16 -4.68 7.00
CA ASN A 91 14.21 -6.12 6.73
C ASN A 91 13.65 -6.51 5.35
N ILE A 92 13.09 -5.56 4.58
CA ILE A 92 12.66 -5.82 3.21
C ILE A 92 13.88 -6.02 2.32
N LYS A 93 13.88 -7.12 1.56
CA LYS A 93 14.99 -7.49 0.66
C LYS A 93 14.99 -6.72 -0.67
N ASP A 94 13.81 -6.34 -1.15
CA ASP A 94 13.68 -5.58 -2.39
C ASP A 94 13.96 -4.09 -2.12
N ASP A 95 15.06 -3.58 -2.68
CA ASP A 95 15.52 -2.21 -2.46
C ASP A 95 14.51 -1.16 -2.96
N SER A 96 13.71 -1.47 -3.98
CA SER A 96 12.70 -0.54 -4.51
C SER A 96 11.52 -0.41 -3.56
N ILE A 97 11.04 -1.55 -3.02
CA ILE A 97 10.01 -1.54 -1.98
C ILE A 97 10.54 -0.84 -0.73
N LYS A 98 11.77 -1.15 -0.32
CA LYS A 98 12.41 -0.53 0.85
C LYS A 98 12.55 0.99 0.69
N GLY A 99 13.09 1.45 -0.44
CA GLY A 99 13.31 2.87 -0.70
C GLY A 99 12.02 3.69 -0.77
N SER A 100 11.01 3.21 -1.49
CA SER A 100 9.70 3.87 -1.57
C SER A 100 9.01 3.93 -0.19
N SER A 101 9.08 2.84 0.58
CA SER A 101 8.48 2.76 1.91
C SER A 101 9.19 3.65 2.94
N ASP A 102 10.52 3.73 2.89
CA ASP A 102 11.28 4.56 3.83
C ASP A 102 11.05 6.06 3.58
N LEU A 103 10.99 6.46 2.31
CA LEU A 103 10.65 7.84 1.95
C LEU A 103 9.21 8.18 2.35
N ALA A 104 8.26 7.27 2.12
CA ALA A 104 6.88 7.44 2.58
C ALA A 104 6.80 7.56 4.12
N ARG A 105 7.57 6.76 4.86
CA ARG A 105 7.68 6.87 6.32
C ARG A 105 8.25 8.22 6.75
N ALA A 106 9.25 8.74 6.04
CA ALA A 106 9.85 10.05 6.32
C ALA A 106 8.83 11.19 6.11
N LEU A 107 8.11 11.19 4.97
CA LEU A 107 7.05 12.18 4.70
C LEU A 107 5.90 12.07 5.70
N ARG A 108 5.48 10.85 6.03
CA ARG A 108 4.48 10.60 7.08
C ARG A 108 4.88 11.24 8.40
N ASN A 109 6.13 11.07 8.81
CA ASN A 109 6.61 11.66 10.05
C ASN A 109 6.48 13.18 9.99
N ASP A 110 6.78 13.84 8.86
CA ASP A 110 6.59 15.28 8.71
C ASP A 110 5.13 15.73 8.85
N GLU A 111 4.17 14.98 8.28
CA GLU A 111 2.73 15.24 8.40
C GLU A 111 2.21 15.23 9.86
N THR A 112 2.89 14.54 10.76
CA THR A 112 2.51 14.48 12.19
C THR A 112 3.09 15.63 13.04
N HIS A 113 3.99 16.45 12.49
CA HIS A 113 4.58 17.56 13.24
C HIS A 113 3.68 18.78 13.23
N TYR A 114 3.60 19.47 14.38
CA TYR A 114 2.85 20.73 14.53
C TYR A 114 3.35 21.84 13.58
N ILE A 115 4.63 21.79 13.21
CA ILE A 115 5.24 22.65 12.20
C ILE A 115 5.82 21.74 11.12
N LYS A 116 5.28 21.78 9.91
CA LYS A 116 5.81 21.02 8.76
C LYS A 116 7.22 21.49 8.44
N LYS A 117 8.14 20.54 8.29
CA LYS A 117 9.54 20.81 7.92
C LYS A 117 9.70 20.95 6.41
N TYR A 118 8.82 20.32 5.63
CA TYR A 118 8.85 20.37 4.17
C TYR A 118 7.60 21.08 3.61
N ASN A 119 7.69 22.41 3.43
CA ASN A 119 6.62 23.19 2.81
C ASN A 119 6.44 22.92 1.30
N SER A 120 7.36 22.18 0.68
CA SER A 120 7.35 21.85 -0.76
C SER A 120 6.72 20.50 -1.09
N HIS A 121 6.38 19.70 -0.09
CA HIS A 121 5.80 18.37 -0.27
C HIS A 121 4.41 18.32 0.36
N ASP A 122 3.47 17.67 -0.32
CA ASP A 122 2.09 17.56 0.14
C ASP A 122 1.69 16.09 0.38
N THR A 123 0.47 15.90 0.87
CA THR A 123 -0.10 14.58 1.12
C THR A 123 -0.19 13.72 -0.16
N LYS A 124 -0.13 14.32 -1.35
CA LYS A 124 -0.11 13.57 -2.62
C LYS A 124 1.22 12.89 -2.85
N ASP A 125 2.34 13.49 -2.45
CA ASP A 125 3.65 12.83 -2.52
C ASP A 125 3.67 11.58 -1.64
N LEU A 126 3.16 11.69 -0.40
CA LEU A 126 2.99 10.54 0.50
C LEU A 126 2.11 9.46 -0.12
N LYS A 127 0.94 9.83 -0.63
CA LYS A 127 0.01 8.91 -1.28
C LYS A 127 0.65 8.22 -2.50
N GLY A 128 1.37 8.97 -3.33
CA GLY A 128 2.07 8.46 -4.51
C GLY A 128 3.12 7.42 -4.14
N LEU A 129 3.92 7.67 -3.10
CA LEU A 129 4.90 6.70 -2.61
C LEU A 129 4.25 5.43 -2.06
N ILE A 130 3.11 5.55 -1.36
CA ILE A 130 2.34 4.40 -0.88
C ILE A 130 1.80 3.59 -2.07
N GLN A 131 1.31 4.23 -3.12
CA GLN A 131 0.86 3.55 -4.35
C GLN A 131 2.01 2.81 -5.05
N ILE A 132 3.19 3.43 -5.11
CA ILE A 132 4.41 2.79 -5.66
C ILE A 132 4.76 1.55 -4.82
N ALA A 133 4.84 1.69 -3.50
CA ALA A 133 5.13 0.56 -2.61
C ALA A 133 4.11 -0.58 -2.77
N MET A 134 2.81 -0.25 -2.81
CA MET A 134 1.72 -1.21 -3.06
C MET A 134 1.90 -1.95 -4.39
N THR A 135 2.21 -1.22 -5.46
CA THR A 135 2.41 -1.81 -6.81
C THR A 135 3.61 -2.75 -6.83
N LEU A 136 4.72 -2.34 -6.20
CA LEU A 136 5.92 -3.18 -6.13
C LEU A 136 5.69 -4.45 -5.29
N ILE A 137 4.93 -4.33 -4.19
CA ILE A 137 4.52 -5.47 -3.36
C ILE A 137 3.61 -6.41 -4.14
N GLU A 138 2.62 -5.90 -4.86
CA GLU A 138 1.74 -6.70 -5.72
C GLU A 138 2.56 -7.52 -6.72
N GLN A 139 3.51 -6.86 -7.40
CA GLN A 139 4.40 -7.53 -8.34
C GLN A 139 5.27 -8.59 -7.65
N ALA A 140 5.77 -8.34 -6.43
CA ALA A 140 6.53 -9.32 -5.67
C ALA A 140 5.69 -10.56 -5.32
N ILE A 141 4.44 -10.37 -4.89
CA ILE A 141 3.49 -11.47 -4.62
C ILE A 141 3.21 -12.25 -5.90
N SER A 142 2.93 -11.57 -7.00
CA SER A 142 2.68 -12.17 -8.31
C SER A 142 3.86 -13.04 -8.77
N ARG A 143 5.09 -12.53 -8.64
CA ARG A 143 6.31 -13.28 -8.99
C ARG A 143 6.40 -14.60 -8.21
N LYS A 144 6.15 -14.57 -6.90
CA LYS A 144 6.18 -15.79 -6.07
C LYS A 144 5.15 -16.84 -6.48
N LYS A 145 3.95 -16.40 -6.85
CA LYS A 145 2.90 -17.30 -7.35
C LYS A 145 3.33 -17.95 -8.67
N VAL A 146 3.90 -17.17 -9.58
CA VAL A 146 4.42 -17.66 -10.87
C VAL A 146 5.55 -18.67 -10.66
N ASP A 147 6.52 -18.37 -9.80
CA ASP A 147 7.64 -19.28 -9.53
C ASP A 147 7.16 -20.64 -8.98
N ALA A 148 6.19 -20.62 -8.06
CA ALA A 148 5.58 -21.83 -7.52
C ALA A 148 4.85 -22.65 -8.60
N GLU A 149 4.16 -21.98 -9.53
CA GLU A 149 3.44 -22.65 -10.61
C GLU A 149 4.39 -23.23 -11.67
N ILE A 150 5.46 -22.51 -12.02
CA ILE A 150 6.52 -23.02 -12.90
C ILE A 150 7.10 -24.32 -12.34
N GLU A 151 7.38 -24.37 -11.04
CA GLU A 151 7.93 -25.55 -10.38
C GLU A 151 6.94 -26.74 -10.41
N ARG A 152 5.66 -26.50 -10.13
CA ARG A 152 4.62 -27.54 -10.26
C ARG A 152 4.52 -28.11 -11.67
N ILE A 153 4.58 -27.24 -12.68
CA ILE A 153 4.52 -27.66 -14.09
C ILE A 153 5.74 -28.52 -14.43
N ARG A 154 6.95 -28.14 -14.00
CA ARG A 154 8.18 -28.93 -14.20
C ARG A 154 8.09 -30.31 -13.59
N GLN A 155 7.62 -30.42 -12.35
CA GLN A 155 7.46 -31.71 -11.67
C GLN A 155 6.45 -32.62 -12.39
N LYS A 156 5.35 -32.05 -12.91
CA LYS A 156 4.37 -32.80 -13.69
C LYS A 156 4.98 -33.33 -15.00
N MET A 157 5.72 -32.50 -15.73
CA MET A 157 6.40 -32.91 -16.96
C MET A 157 7.43 -34.03 -16.73
N GLU A 158 8.18 -33.97 -15.63
CA GLU A 158 9.15 -35.02 -15.27
C GLU A 158 8.44 -36.35 -14.93
N LYS A 159 7.33 -36.28 -14.20
CA LYS A 159 6.52 -37.46 -13.89
C LYS A 159 5.94 -38.11 -15.16
N ASP A 160 5.43 -37.30 -16.09
CA ASP A 160 4.89 -37.80 -17.36
C ASP A 160 6.00 -38.42 -18.23
N ARG A 161 7.23 -37.91 -18.16
CA ARG A 161 8.39 -38.48 -18.86
C ARG A 161 8.86 -39.81 -18.27
N ASN A 162 8.80 -39.97 -16.95
CA ASN A 162 9.22 -41.21 -16.28
C ASN A 162 8.15 -42.32 -16.31
N ALA A 163 6.92 -41.99 -16.72
CA ALA A 163 5.81 -42.93 -16.86
C ALA A 163 5.68 -43.56 -18.26
N ASN A 164 6.44 -43.05 -19.23
CA ASN A 164 6.55 -43.57 -20.61
C ASN A 164 7.90 -44.28 -20.81
#